data_AF-A0A7S2XHF3-F1
#
_entry.id   AF-A0A7S2XHF3-F1
#
_cell.length_a   1.000
_cell.length_b   1.000
_cell.length_c   1.000
_cell.angle_alpha   90.00
_cell.angle_beta   90.00
_cell.angle_gamma   90.00
#
_symmetry.space_group_name_H-M   'P 1'
#
loop_
_entity.id
_entity.type
_entity.pdbx_description
1 polymer ?
#
loop_
_entity_poly.entity_id
_entity_poly.type
_entity_poly.pdbx_seq_one_letter_code
_entity_poly.pdbx_strand_id
1 'polypeptide(L)'
;LSLAALFLVSRLTMTIHKIMKEQKELKDKKKPMKKILIILDDFASDKKVMKSKTLKDLFFAGRKYGMCVWVTSQYYKIVPPDIRTNAEHLVIFSRQPSSEL
;
A
#
# COMPACT_ATOMS: atom_id res chain seq x y z
N LEU A 1 9.77 8.01 -15.76
CA LEU A 1 9.75 8.46 -14.34
C LEU A 1 10.88 9.46 -14.18
N SER A 2 10.59 10.67 -13.71
CA SER A 2 11.64 11.64 -13.37
C SER A 2 12.51 11.10 -12.22
N LEU A 3 13.73 11.61 -12.08
CA LEU A 3 14.63 11.25 -10.98
C LEU A 3 13.95 11.45 -9.60
N ALA A 4 13.14 12.50 -9.48
CA ALA A 4 12.36 12.81 -8.28
C ALA A 4 11.30 11.72 -7.96
N ALA A 5 10.57 11.24 -8.98
CA ALA A 5 9.58 10.19 -8.77
C ALA A 5 10.24 8.87 -8.33
N LEU A 6 11.38 8.52 -8.92
CA LEU A 6 12.16 7.34 -8.50
C LEU A 6 12.66 7.47 -7.06
N PHE A 7 13.14 8.66 -6.68
CA PHE A 7 13.59 8.93 -5.32
C PHE A 7 12.46 8.81 -4.29
N LEU A 8 11.28 9.35 -4.59
CA LEU A 8 10.10 9.26 -3.72
C LEU A 8 9.65 7.80 -3.52
N VAL A 9 9.57 7.04 -4.61
CA VAL A 9 9.26 5.60 -4.58
C VAL A 9 10.27 4.83 -3.73
N SER A 10 11.56 5.09 -3.93
CA SER A 10 12.62 4.43 -3.15
C SER A 10 12.48 4.77 -1.67
N ARG A 11 12.30 6.05 -1.33
CA ARG A 11 12.11 6.50 0.05
C ARG A 11 10.87 5.90 0.71
N LEU A 12 9.77 5.79 -0.03
CA LEU A 12 8.54 5.15 0.45
C LEU A 12 8.79 3.66 0.77
N THR A 13 9.35 2.91 -0.17
CA THR A 13 9.61 1.47 0.03
C THR A 13 10.60 1.22 1.16
N MET A 14 11.64 2.05 1.32
CA MET A 14 12.56 1.98 2.47
C MET A 14 11.86 2.26 3.80
N THR A 15 10.98 3.26 3.83
CA THR A 15 10.23 3.63 5.06
C THR A 15 9.28 2.52 5.47
N ILE A 16 8.52 1.96 4.52
CA ILE A 16 7.62 0.82 4.77
C ILE A 16 8.42 -0.38 5.29
N HIS A 17 9.55 -0.70 4.67
CA HIS A 17 10.40 -1.81 5.10
C HIS A 17 10.88 -1.63 6.54
N LYS A 18 11.33 -0.43 6.90
CA LYS A 18 11.75 -0.10 8.26
C LYS A 18 10.61 -0.30 9.27
N ILE A 19 9.42 0.24 8.98
CA ILE A 19 8.24 0.10 9.84
C ILE A 19 7.87 -1.38 10.02
N MET A 20 7.84 -2.16 8.94
CA MET A 20 7.53 -3.59 9.01
C MET A 20 8.55 -4.35 9.87
N LYS A 21 9.85 -4.01 9.74
CA LYS A 21 10.90 -4.61 10.57
C LYS A 21 10.70 -4.28 12.05
N GLU A 22 10.42 -3.02 12.38
CA GLU A 22 10.14 -2.60 13.77
C GLU A 22 8.92 -3.33 14.35
N GLN A 23 7.81 -3.44 13.61
CA GLN A 23 6.63 -4.19 14.05
C GLN A 23 6.93 -5.68 14.24
N LYS A 24 7.72 -6.27 13.35
CA LYS A 24 8.16 -7.67 13.48
C LYS A 24 8.99 -7.85 14.76
N GLU A 25 9.95 -6.98 15.05
CA GLU A 25 10.74 -7.04 16.28
C GLU A 25 9.89 -6.89 17.54
N LEU A 26 8.88 -6.01 17.52
CA LEU A 26 7.92 -5.89 18.62
C LEU A 26 7.15 -7.19 18.82
N LYS A 27 6.66 -7.79 17.74
CA LYS A 27 5.97 -9.09 17.77
C LYS A 27 6.84 -10.21 18.33
N ASP A 28 8.07 -10.33 17.84
CA ASP A 28 9.02 -11.37 18.26
C ASP A 28 9.37 -11.23 19.74
N LYS A 29 9.46 -9.98 20.25
CA LYS A 29 9.66 -9.67 21.67
C LYS A 29 8.38 -9.73 22.51
N LYS A 30 7.24 -10.17 21.93
CA LYS A 30 5.90 -10.16 22.56
C LYS A 30 5.51 -8.80 23.16
N LYS A 31 5.99 -7.71 22.54
CA LYS A 31 5.66 -6.34 22.91
C LYS A 31 4.44 -5.86 22.10
N PRO A 32 3.65 -4.91 22.64
CA PRO A 32 2.52 -4.35 21.91
C PRO A 32 2.98 -3.69 20.62
N MET A 33 2.39 -4.13 19.50
CA MET A 33 2.55 -3.52 18.18
C MET A 33 1.69 -2.25 18.06
N LYS A 34 2.15 -1.28 17.26
CA LYS A 34 1.36 -0.08 16.95
C LYS A 34 0.38 -0.40 15.83
N LYS A 35 -0.83 0.18 15.89
CA LYS A 35 -1.77 0.14 14.76
C LYS A 35 -1.39 1.25 13.78
N ILE A 36 -1.14 0.87 12.53
CA ILE A 36 -0.64 1.79 11.50
C ILE A 36 -1.57 1.72 10.29
N LEU A 37 -2.06 2.87 9.85
CA LEU A 37 -2.74 3.01 8.56
C LEU A 37 -1.76 3.58 7.54
N ILE A 38 -1.62 2.90 6.41
CA ILE A 38 -0.86 3.38 5.25
C ILE A 38 -1.85 3.65 4.13
N ILE A 39 -1.83 4.87 3.58
CA ILE A 39 -2.64 5.26 2.43
C ILE A 39 -1.70 5.45 1.24
N LEU A 40 -1.93 4.71 0.17
CA LEU A 40 -1.18 4.78 -1.08
C LEU A 40 -2.08 5.35 -2.16
N ASP A 41 -1.91 6.64 -2.46
CA ASP A 41 -2.71 7.37 -3.44
C ASP A 41 -2.08 7.41 -4.84
N ASP A 42 -2.92 7.15 -5.84
CA ASP A 42 -2.61 7.02 -7.28
C ASP A 42 -1.36 6.17 -7.61
N PHE A 43 -1.03 5.27 -6.69
CA PHE A 43 0.25 4.58 -6.66
C PHE A 43 0.29 3.35 -7.57
N ALA A 44 -0.89 2.82 -7.90
CA ALA A 44 -1.04 1.62 -8.71
C ALA A 44 -0.59 1.82 -10.17
N SER A 45 -0.48 3.07 -10.63
CA SER A 45 -0.05 3.44 -11.99
C SER A 45 1.39 2.99 -12.31
N ASP A 46 2.27 2.88 -11.31
CA ASP A 46 3.65 2.42 -11.50
C ASP A 46 3.82 0.91 -11.25
N LYS A 47 3.80 0.14 -12.34
CA LYS A 47 3.98 -1.31 -12.34
C LYS A 47 5.30 -1.78 -11.71
N LYS A 48 6.38 -0.99 -11.75
CA LYS A 48 7.66 -1.40 -11.13
C LYS A 48 7.54 -1.42 -9.62
N VAL A 49 6.82 -0.46 -9.08
CA VAL A 49 6.68 -0.27 -7.66
C VAL A 49 5.72 -1.29 -7.05
N MET A 50 4.61 -1.55 -7.74
CA MET A 50 3.66 -2.60 -7.39
C MET A 50 4.28 -4.01 -7.43
N LYS A 51 5.39 -4.20 -8.16
CA LYS A 51 6.16 -5.45 -8.17
C LYS A 51 7.25 -5.53 -7.11
N SER A 52 7.49 -4.46 -6.36
CA SER A 52 8.54 -4.47 -5.33
C SER A 52 8.22 -5.49 -4.23
N LYS A 53 9.27 -6.15 -3.74
CA LYS A 53 9.15 -7.16 -2.69
C LYS A 53 8.51 -6.57 -1.42
N THR A 54 8.96 -5.39 -0.99
CA THR A 54 8.44 -4.73 0.20
C THR A 54 6.95 -4.47 0.13
N LEU A 55 6.44 -4.01 -1.00
CA LEU A 55 5.01 -3.73 -1.14
C LEU A 55 4.18 -5.00 -1.20
N LYS A 56 4.67 -6.04 -1.88
CA LYS A 56 4.04 -7.37 -1.81
C LYS A 56 3.97 -7.85 -0.37
N ASP A 57 5.09 -7.83 0.35
CA ASP A 57 5.13 -8.22 1.76
C ASP A 57 4.16 -7.38 2.61
N LEU A 58 4.05 -6.08 2.34
CA LEU A 58 3.09 -5.20 3.00
C LEU A 58 1.64 -5.64 2.73
N PHE A 59 1.28 -5.87 1.46
CA PHE A 59 -0.08 -6.28 1.12
C PHE A 59 -0.42 -7.64 1.73
N PHE A 60 0.45 -8.65 1.58
CA PHE A 60 0.16 -10.03 2.01
C PHE A 60 0.37 -10.30 3.51
N ALA A 61 1.30 -9.59 4.16
CA ALA A 61 1.67 -9.84 5.55
C ALA A 61 1.47 -8.65 6.49
N GLY A 62 1.20 -7.44 6.00
CA GLY A 62 1.06 -6.23 6.83
C GLY A 62 0.05 -6.38 7.97
N ARG A 63 -1.07 -7.06 7.74
CA ARG A 63 -2.09 -7.34 8.77
C ARG A 63 -1.53 -8.12 9.97
N LYS A 64 -0.58 -9.03 9.74
CA LYS A 64 0.11 -9.80 10.80
C LYS A 64 1.00 -8.95 11.71
N TYR A 65 1.26 -7.71 11.28
CA TYR A 65 2.11 -6.71 11.93
C TYR A 65 1.31 -5.47 12.38
N GLY A 66 -0.02 -5.57 12.46
CA GLY A 66 -0.88 -4.47 12.93
C GLY A 66 -1.08 -3.34 11.92
N MET A 67 -0.79 -3.58 10.64
CA MET A 67 -0.86 -2.57 9.59
C MET A 67 -2.12 -2.76 8.73
N CYS A 68 -2.83 -1.65 8.48
CA CYS A 68 -3.91 -1.53 7.51
C CYS A 68 -3.40 -0.73 6.31
N VAL A 69 -3.78 -1.13 5.09
CA VAL A 69 -3.33 -0.48 3.87
C VAL A 69 -4.53 -0.12 3.02
N TRP A 70 -4.64 1.15 2.67
CA TRP A 70 -5.61 1.66 1.71
C TRP A 70 -4.89 1.98 0.41
N VAL A 71 -5.43 1.47 -0.69
CA VAL A 71 -4.95 1.79 -2.04
C VAL A 71 -6.07 2.54 -2.73
N THR A 72 -5.81 3.80 -3.09
CA THR A 72 -6.74 4.60 -3.88
C THR A 72 -6.25 4.62 -5.32
N SER A 73 -7.20 4.51 -6.26
CA SER A 73 -6.90 4.49 -7.69
C SER A 73 -8.11 5.01 -8.46
N GLN A 74 -7.85 5.71 -9.57
CA GLN A 74 -8.92 6.18 -10.47
C GLN A 74 -9.62 5.03 -11.20
N TYR A 75 -8.91 3.92 -11.43
CA TYR A 75 -9.46 2.74 -12.10
C TYR A 75 -9.03 1.45 -11.38
N TYR A 76 -10.01 0.72 -10.86
CA TYR A 76 -9.81 -0.50 -10.07
C TYR A 76 -8.94 -1.56 -10.75
N LYS A 77 -8.98 -1.67 -12.09
CA LYS A 77 -8.15 -2.68 -12.80
C LYS A 77 -6.67 -2.30 -12.91
N ILE A 78 -6.28 -1.10 -12.53
CA ILE A 78 -4.85 -0.71 -12.46
C ILE A 78 -4.19 -1.42 -11.26
N VAL A 79 -4.94 -1.70 -10.20
CA VAL A 79 -4.43 -2.47 -9.06
C VAL A 79 -4.20 -3.94 -9.50
N PRO A 80 -3.01 -4.50 -9.26
CA PRO A 80 -2.71 -5.89 -9.62
C PRO A 80 -3.71 -6.91 -9.03
N PRO A 81 -4.11 -7.95 -9.79
CA PRO A 81 -5.07 -8.95 -9.33
C PRO A 81 -4.73 -9.60 -8.00
N ASP A 82 -3.47 -9.91 -7.76
CA ASP A 82 -2.95 -10.53 -6.54
C ASP A 82 -3.11 -9.64 -5.28
N ILE A 83 -3.07 -8.32 -5.46
CA ILE A 83 -3.36 -7.35 -4.39
C ILE A 83 -4.88 -7.23 -4.19
N ARG A 84 -5.66 -7.20 -5.29
CA ARG A 84 -7.13 -7.08 -5.24
C ARG A 84 -7.78 -8.27 -4.53
N THR A 85 -7.33 -9.49 -4.78
CA THR A 85 -7.87 -10.70 -4.14
C THR A 85 -7.55 -10.78 -2.64
N ASN A 86 -6.54 -10.04 -2.18
CA ASN A 86 -6.15 -9.98 -0.78
C ASN A 86 -6.75 -8.76 -0.05
N ALA A 87 -7.48 -7.90 -0.76
CA ALA A 87 -8.20 -6.79 -0.14
C ALA A 87 -9.38 -7.33 0.70
N GLU A 88 -9.44 -6.89 1.96
CA GLU A 88 -10.54 -7.25 2.87
C GLU A 88 -11.79 -6.41 2.62
N HIS A 89 -11.59 -5.17 2.18
CA HIS A 89 -12.65 -4.22 1.88
C HIS A 89 -12.41 -3.60 0.50
N LEU A 90 -13.50 -3.39 -0.23
CA LEU A 90 -13.51 -2.71 -1.52
C LEU A 90 -14.56 -1.60 -1.48
N VAL A 91 -14.12 -0.36 -1.70
CA VAL A 91 -14.99 0.81 -1.82
C VAL A 91 -14.90 1.30 -3.26
N ILE A 92 -16.06 1.40 -3.94
CA ILE A 92 -16.15 1.87 -5.32
C ILE A 92 -17.04 3.12 -5.34
N PHE A 93 -16.54 4.18 -5.94
CA PHE A 93 -17.28 5.42 -6.17
C PHE A 93 -17.78 5.45 -7.61
N SER A 94 -19.03 5.87 -7.82
CA SER A 94 -19.50 6.21 -9.16
C SER A 94 -18.84 7.51 -9.59
N ARG A 95 -18.29 7.54 -10.79
CA ARG A 95 -17.87 8.80 -11.42
C ARG A 95 -19.15 9.52 -11.86
N GLN A 96 -19.58 10.53 -11.12
CA GLN A 96 -20.61 11.44 -11.64
C GLN A 96 -20.05 12.17 -12.86
N PRO A 97 -20.79 12.26 -13.98
CA PRO A 97 -20.43 13.14 -15.07
C PRO A 97 -20.33 14.57 -14.54
N SER A 98 -19.27 15.29 -14.90
CA SER A 98 -19.02 16.68 -14.48
C SER A 98 -20.02 17.68 -15.08
N SER A 99 -21.12 17.23 -15.67
CA SER A 99 -22.16 18.06 -16.29
C SER A 99 -23.31 18.44 -15.34
N GLU A 100 -23.26 18.01 -14.08
CA GLU A 100 -24.33 18.24 -13.09
C GLU A 100 -23.86 19.00 -11.83
N LEU A 101 -22.73 19.71 -11.89
CA LEU A 101 -22.25 20.59 -10.82
C LEU A 101 -22.18 22.06 -11.28
#